data_AF-A0A5Q4FT32-F1
#
_entry.id   AF-A0A5Q4FT32-F1
#
_cell.length_a   1.000
_cell.length_b   1.000
_cell.length_c   1.000
_cell.angle_alpha   90.00
_cell.angle_beta   90.00
_cell.angle_gamma   90.00
#
_symmetry.space_group_name_H-M   'P 1'
#
loop_
_entity.id
_entity.type
_entity.pdbx_description
1 polymer ?
#
loop_
_entity_poly.entity_id
_entity_poly.type
_entity_poly.pdbx_seq_one_letter_code
_entity_poly.pdbx_strand_id
1 'polypeptide(L)'
;MALDRGPARVLPSVAEWVRLRSWCRVGFEASRGRMRTRTCSLGRCSFEGGGSGRLLLGTVGTLAMGQLRRAPWHTAAVSVVLGMLISLVVVFGVVGDAQVRGLSGALASNDADLWVLATGAQGALSASRVDPELLGTVAAIEGVAGVEPVGEVRVGVRIDGGGLLDASLWGIDPASSAAPPVTEGSVPGARGEAIVDGADRHLGAVPGARVDLADVPLPLRIVGLTEGRRFASIPTFTIPYAGWVEVVDGLNPDSDEVFPTAFAVELDAAADWSEVADAISVAAPMLVAAPPGQLAAELPGIDGLRSSFGTAALVALVAVAAVSAAFTRLQVEQDLRVLSTLRAIGASPRVLVRTYQVRVALVVLLGACVAAVLIGLAELLSPPQIPITFEVRTLVAVTFATWVAAALAAGRGLRGLRRLDPADVLRAPA
;
A
#
# COMPACT_ATOMS: atom_id res chain seq x y z
N MET A 1 -32.42 -2.89 31.05
CA MET A 1 -31.21 -3.68 31.33
C MET A 1 -30.47 -3.81 29.99
N ALA A 2 -29.88 -2.74 29.44
CA ALA A 2 -28.60 -2.09 29.75
C ALA A 2 -27.36 -2.95 29.45
N LEU A 3 -26.75 -2.63 28.28
CA LEU A 3 -25.33 -2.75 27.84
C LEU A 3 -24.80 -4.19 27.62
N ASP A 4 -24.01 -4.53 26.60
CA ASP A 4 -22.91 -3.78 25.99
C ASP A 4 -22.60 -4.31 24.55
N ARG A 5 -22.37 -3.41 23.58
CA ARG A 5 -21.92 -3.74 22.21
C ARG A 5 -20.78 -2.78 21.84
N GLY A 6 -19.55 -3.31 21.79
CA GLY A 6 -18.36 -2.65 21.23
C GLY A 6 -18.38 -2.60 19.69
N PRO A 7 -17.52 -1.76 19.07
CA PRO A 7 -17.89 -1.05 17.85
C PRO A 7 -17.61 -1.83 16.57
N ALA A 8 -18.64 -1.91 15.71
CA ALA A 8 -18.49 -2.21 14.30
C ALA A 8 -17.61 -1.15 13.63
N ARG A 9 -16.57 -1.58 12.90
CA ARG A 9 -15.78 -0.70 12.03
C ARG A 9 -16.66 -0.26 10.87
N VAL A 10 -17.13 0.98 10.96
CA VAL A 10 -17.98 1.67 10.00
C VAL A 10 -17.16 2.01 8.76
N LEU A 11 -17.55 1.45 7.60
CA LEU A 11 -17.17 1.95 6.28
C LEU A 11 -17.43 3.48 6.22
N PRO A 12 -16.50 4.30 5.69
CA PRO A 12 -16.64 5.74 5.73
C PRO A 12 -17.92 6.17 5.00
N SER A 13 -18.87 6.70 5.77
CA SER A 13 -20.15 7.17 5.24
C SER A 13 -19.95 8.37 4.32
N VAL A 14 -20.89 8.56 3.39
CA VAL A 14 -20.98 9.70 2.45
C VAL A 14 -20.80 11.08 3.12
N ALA A 15 -20.98 11.18 4.45
CA ALA A 15 -20.73 12.39 5.22
C ALA A 15 -19.24 12.78 5.34
N GLU A 16 -18.28 11.85 5.25
CA GLU A 16 -16.84 12.16 5.21
C GLU A 16 -16.40 12.69 3.84
N TRP A 17 -17.02 12.20 2.76
CA TRP A 17 -16.87 12.78 1.43
C TRP A 17 -17.36 14.25 1.37
N VAL A 18 -18.38 14.59 2.14
CA VAL A 18 -18.86 15.99 2.27
C VAL A 18 -17.86 16.86 3.05
N ARG A 19 -17.08 16.31 4.00
CA ARG A 19 -16.02 17.06 4.69
C ARG A 19 -14.81 17.33 3.78
N LEU A 20 -14.46 16.43 2.86
CA LEU A 20 -13.44 16.69 1.84
C LEU A 20 -13.91 17.72 0.80
N ARG A 21 -15.22 17.72 0.46
CA ARG A 21 -15.83 18.77 -0.36
C ARG A 21 -15.78 20.15 0.32
N SER A 22 -15.77 20.20 1.65
CA SER A 22 -15.63 21.45 2.41
C SER A 22 -14.23 22.07 2.31
N TRP A 23 -13.17 21.28 2.20
CA TRP A 23 -11.80 21.79 1.97
C TRP A 23 -11.64 22.38 0.56
N CYS A 24 -12.24 21.75 -0.45
CA CYS A 24 -12.35 22.33 -1.81
C CYS A 24 -13.17 23.63 -1.83
N ARG A 25 -14.14 23.79 -0.93
CA ARG A 25 -14.98 24.99 -0.85
C ARG A 25 -14.33 26.11 -0.01
N VAL A 26 -13.54 25.80 1.01
CA VAL A 26 -12.79 26.79 1.81
C VAL A 26 -11.72 27.50 0.98
N GLY A 27 -11.10 26.82 0.00
CA GLY A 27 -10.25 27.45 -1.00
C GLY A 27 -10.99 28.39 -1.96
N PHE A 28 -12.31 28.23 -2.12
CA PHE A 28 -13.14 28.99 -3.06
C PHE A 28 -13.91 30.15 -2.39
N GLU A 29 -14.32 30.02 -1.12
CA GLU A 29 -15.11 31.03 -0.39
C GLU A 29 -14.30 32.16 0.25
N ALA A 30 -12.98 31.98 0.43
CA ALA A 30 -12.08 33.07 0.83
C ALA A 30 -11.96 34.20 -0.23
N SER A 31 -12.61 34.06 -1.40
CA SER A 31 -12.52 34.96 -2.54
C SER A 31 -13.66 35.97 -2.68
N ARG A 32 -14.69 35.95 -1.80
CA ARG A 32 -15.80 36.94 -1.83
C ARG A 32 -15.62 38.05 -0.79
N GLY A 33 -14.45 38.68 -0.79
CA GLY A 33 -14.23 39.97 -0.14
C GLY A 33 -14.83 41.09 -0.98
N ARG A 34 -15.99 41.60 -0.56
CA ARG A 34 -16.76 42.68 -1.18
C ARG A 34 -15.87 43.92 -1.45
N MET A 35 -15.59 44.24 -2.73
CA MET A 35 -14.92 45.48 -3.12
C MET A 35 -15.77 46.68 -2.70
N ARG A 36 -15.32 47.40 -1.67
CA ARG A 36 -15.70 48.80 -1.46
C ARG A 36 -14.73 49.65 -2.27
N THR A 37 -15.20 50.18 -3.40
CA THR A 37 -14.54 51.24 -4.14
C THR A 37 -14.50 52.50 -3.26
N ARG A 38 -13.33 52.84 -2.72
CA ARG A 38 -13.04 54.20 -2.27
C ARG A 38 -12.34 54.92 -3.42
N THR A 39 -13.08 55.82 -4.05
CA THR A 39 -12.52 56.91 -4.85
C THR A 39 -11.67 57.78 -3.93
N CYS A 40 -10.39 57.95 -4.23
CA CYS A 40 -9.54 58.96 -3.58
C CYS A 40 -8.94 59.85 -4.67
N SER A 41 -9.44 61.07 -4.72
CA SER A 41 -8.91 62.21 -5.44
C SER A 41 -7.55 62.64 -4.87
N LEU A 42 -6.62 62.97 -5.76
CA LEU A 42 -5.54 63.96 -5.64
C LEU A 42 -4.98 64.23 -4.22
N GLY A 43 -3.75 63.77 -3.97
CA GLY A 43 -2.85 64.34 -2.96
C GLY A 43 -2.10 63.32 -2.12
N ARG A 44 -0.78 63.19 -2.39
CA ARG A 44 0.29 62.58 -1.57
C ARG A 44 -0.09 61.44 -0.63
N CYS A 45 0.31 60.21 -0.97
CA CYS A 45 0.48 59.14 0.01
C CYS A 45 1.97 58.97 0.32
N SER A 46 2.38 59.40 1.51
CA SER A 46 3.56 58.90 2.20
C SER A 46 3.31 57.43 2.57
N PHE A 47 4.24 56.55 2.21
CA PHE A 47 4.17 55.13 2.52
C PHE A 47 4.84 54.90 3.88
N GLU A 48 4.07 55.00 4.97
CA GLU A 48 4.51 54.53 6.29
C GLU A 48 4.30 53.02 6.40
N GLY A 49 5.40 52.32 6.70
CA GLY A 49 5.45 50.88 6.83
C GLY A 49 4.81 50.40 8.13
N GLY A 50 3.96 49.38 8.04
CA GLY A 50 3.44 48.66 9.20
C GLY A 50 2.35 47.67 8.82
N GLY A 51 2.72 46.42 8.50
CA GLY A 51 1.73 45.35 8.22
C GLY A 51 2.09 44.41 7.06
N SER A 52 3.37 44.06 6.89
CA SER A 52 3.87 43.43 5.66
C SER A 52 3.55 41.91 5.53
N GLY A 53 3.32 41.19 6.62
CA GLY A 53 3.28 39.71 6.59
C GLY A 53 2.04 39.08 5.93
N ARG A 54 0.83 39.54 6.27
CA ARG A 54 -0.42 38.91 5.79
C ARG A 54 -0.87 39.40 4.41
N LEU A 55 -0.56 40.64 4.05
CA LEU A 55 -0.89 41.21 2.75
C LEU A 55 -0.03 40.59 1.64
N LEU A 56 1.27 40.40 1.87
CA LEU A 56 2.18 39.82 0.87
C LEU A 56 1.84 38.37 0.50
N LEU A 57 1.40 37.53 1.46
CA LEU A 57 0.95 36.17 1.15
C LEU A 57 -0.32 36.18 0.29
N GLY A 58 -1.25 37.11 0.56
CA GLY A 58 -2.46 37.28 -0.25
C GLY A 58 -2.15 37.71 -1.68
N THR A 59 -1.21 38.64 -1.89
CA THR A 59 -0.78 39.07 -3.24
C THR A 59 -0.03 37.98 -3.98
N VAL A 60 0.80 37.19 -3.29
CA VAL A 60 1.54 36.07 -3.88
C VAL A 60 0.59 34.97 -4.36
N GLY A 61 -0.41 34.59 -3.56
CA GLY A 61 -1.41 33.59 -3.92
C GLY A 61 -2.29 34.03 -5.10
N THR A 62 -2.75 35.28 -5.08
CA THR A 62 -3.60 35.84 -6.16
C THR A 62 -2.84 36.01 -7.48
N LEU A 63 -1.57 36.37 -7.45
CA LEU A 63 -0.71 36.43 -8.64
C LEU A 63 -0.42 35.04 -9.21
N ALA A 64 -0.14 34.04 -8.36
CA ALA A 64 0.06 32.66 -8.80
C ALA A 64 -1.20 32.09 -9.48
N MET A 65 -2.38 32.31 -8.87
CA MET A 65 -3.67 31.90 -9.43
C MET A 65 -4.01 32.65 -10.73
N GLY A 66 -3.66 33.94 -10.80
CA GLY A 66 -3.81 34.76 -11.99
C GLY A 66 -2.96 34.26 -13.16
N GLN A 67 -1.78 33.67 -12.91
CA GLN A 67 -0.96 33.06 -13.95
C GLN A 67 -1.48 31.70 -14.41
N LEU A 68 -1.98 30.86 -13.50
CA LEU A 68 -2.60 29.57 -13.86
C LEU A 68 -3.80 29.75 -14.79
N ARG A 69 -4.57 30.83 -14.60
CA ARG A 69 -5.73 31.15 -15.43
C ARG A 69 -5.40 31.68 -16.82
N ARG A 70 -4.16 32.12 -17.10
CA ARG A 70 -3.79 32.63 -18.43
C ARG A 70 -3.57 31.52 -19.46
N ALA A 71 -3.11 30.35 -19.03
CA ALA A 71 -2.83 29.21 -19.90
C ALA A 71 -3.38 27.90 -19.28
N PRO A 72 -4.71 27.79 -19.09
CA PRO A 72 -5.32 26.69 -18.34
C PRO A 72 -5.03 25.34 -18.97
N TRP A 73 -4.99 25.25 -20.30
CA TRP A 73 -4.69 24.01 -21.02
C TRP A 73 -3.26 23.53 -20.83
N HIS A 74 -2.28 24.44 -20.85
CA HIS A 74 -0.89 24.09 -20.61
C HIS A 74 -0.69 23.61 -19.17
N THR A 75 -1.18 24.37 -18.19
CA THR A 75 -1.12 23.95 -16.78
C THR A 75 -1.83 22.62 -16.54
N ALA A 76 -3.01 22.43 -17.13
CA ALA A 76 -3.75 21.18 -17.01
C ALA A 76 -2.96 20.01 -17.61
N ALA A 77 -2.43 20.16 -18.82
CA ALA A 77 -1.62 19.13 -19.47
C ALA A 77 -0.41 18.72 -18.61
N VAL A 78 0.29 19.71 -18.04
CA VAL A 78 1.46 19.47 -17.18
C VAL A 78 1.09 18.78 -15.89
N SER A 79 0.00 19.22 -15.25
CA SER A 79 -0.47 18.61 -14.01
C SER A 79 -0.93 17.17 -14.27
N VAL A 80 -1.59 16.90 -15.40
CA VAL A 80 -2.01 15.55 -15.79
C VAL A 80 -0.82 14.64 -16.05
N VAL A 81 0.15 15.07 -16.85
CA VAL A 81 1.36 14.28 -17.12
C VAL A 81 2.11 14.01 -15.82
N LEU A 82 2.28 15.03 -14.98
CA LEU A 82 2.92 14.87 -13.68
C LEU A 82 2.14 13.91 -12.77
N GLY A 83 0.82 14.00 -12.75
CA GLY A 83 -0.05 13.10 -12.01
C GLY A 83 0.06 11.65 -12.47
N MET A 84 0.10 11.43 -13.79
CA MET A 84 0.30 10.09 -14.37
C MET A 84 1.66 9.51 -13.99
N LEU A 85 2.70 10.34 -14.00
CA LEU A 85 4.04 9.96 -13.56
C LEU A 85 4.10 9.64 -12.07
N ILE A 86 3.50 10.47 -11.22
CA ILE A 86 3.41 10.22 -9.76
C ILE A 86 2.62 8.93 -9.50
N SER A 87 1.46 8.73 -10.16
CA SER A 87 0.67 7.51 -9.98
C SER A 87 1.43 6.27 -10.39
N LEU A 88 2.22 6.32 -11.47
CA LEU A 88 3.04 5.18 -11.90
C LEU A 88 4.02 4.74 -10.81
N VAL A 89 4.72 5.69 -10.18
CA VAL A 89 5.67 5.40 -9.09
C VAL A 89 4.95 4.78 -7.89
N VAL A 90 3.79 5.32 -7.51
CA VAL A 90 3.01 4.79 -6.37
C VAL A 90 2.48 3.38 -6.68
N VAL A 91 1.99 3.14 -7.90
CA VAL A 91 1.47 1.83 -8.32
C VAL A 91 2.55 0.76 -8.28
N PHE A 92 3.80 1.05 -8.64
CA PHE A 92 4.89 0.06 -8.52
C PHE A 92 5.08 -0.43 -7.09
N GLY A 93 5.02 0.46 -6.10
CA GLY A 93 5.11 0.08 -4.69
C GLY A 93 3.93 -0.78 -4.26
N VAL A 94 2.71 -0.33 -4.58
CA VAL A 94 1.47 -1.03 -4.18
C VAL A 94 1.37 -2.42 -4.82
N VAL A 95 1.73 -2.57 -6.09
CA VAL A 95 1.73 -3.87 -6.78
C VAL A 95 2.79 -4.80 -6.19
N GLY A 96 3.97 -4.28 -5.86
CA GLY A 96 5.01 -5.06 -5.17
C GLY A 96 4.51 -5.61 -3.83
N ASP A 97 3.88 -4.76 -3.02
CA ASP A 97 3.32 -5.16 -1.73
C ASP A 97 2.16 -6.15 -1.89
N ALA A 98 1.28 -5.94 -2.87
CA ALA A 98 0.19 -6.87 -3.18
C ALA A 98 0.72 -8.26 -3.57
N GLN A 99 1.79 -8.32 -4.35
CA GLN A 99 2.42 -9.59 -4.73
C GLN A 99 3.05 -10.29 -3.52
N VAL A 100 3.75 -9.55 -2.66
CA VAL A 100 4.31 -10.10 -1.41
C VAL A 100 3.21 -10.66 -0.51
N ARG A 101 2.09 -9.94 -0.36
CA ARG A 101 0.91 -10.44 0.37
C ARG A 101 0.30 -11.68 -0.29
N GLY A 102 0.25 -11.76 -1.62
CA GLY A 102 -0.23 -12.94 -2.32
C GLY A 102 0.64 -14.18 -2.11
N LEU A 103 1.96 -13.99 -1.96
CA LEU A 103 2.92 -15.07 -1.73
C LEU A 103 2.92 -15.57 -0.28
N SER A 104 2.77 -14.65 0.68
CA SER A 104 3.01 -14.92 2.10
C SER A 104 1.78 -14.78 2.99
N GLY A 105 0.64 -14.35 2.47
CA GLY A 105 -0.53 -13.91 3.25
C GLY A 105 -0.99 -14.90 4.32
N ALA A 106 -1.10 -16.19 3.97
CA ALA A 106 -1.47 -17.25 4.92
C ALA A 106 -0.58 -17.30 6.16
N LEU A 107 0.72 -17.03 5.99
CA LEU A 107 1.72 -17.03 7.05
C LEU A 107 1.84 -15.65 7.71
N ALA A 108 1.95 -14.58 6.91
CA ALA A 108 2.16 -13.21 7.37
C ALA A 108 1.01 -12.65 8.21
N SER A 109 -0.23 -13.10 7.92
CA SER A 109 -1.43 -12.69 8.64
C SER A 109 -1.93 -13.74 9.64
N ASN A 110 -1.11 -14.76 9.94
CA ASN A 110 -1.47 -15.78 10.91
C ASN A 110 -1.41 -15.25 12.34
N ASP A 111 -2.32 -15.74 13.19
CA ASP A 111 -2.51 -15.25 14.55
C ASP A 111 -1.80 -16.11 15.61
N ALA A 112 -1.11 -17.19 15.22
CA ALA A 112 -0.26 -17.96 16.13
C ALA A 112 0.99 -17.15 16.54
N ASP A 113 1.45 -17.34 17.77
CA ASP A 113 2.60 -16.60 18.31
C ASP A 113 3.92 -17.04 17.67
N LEU A 114 4.09 -18.36 17.50
CA LEU A 114 5.28 -18.97 16.94
C LEU A 114 4.91 -20.08 15.95
N TRP A 115 5.74 -20.22 14.92
CA TRP A 115 5.71 -21.35 14.01
C TRP A 115 7.03 -22.09 14.08
N VAL A 116 6.93 -23.41 14.18
CA VAL A 116 8.08 -24.31 14.27
C VAL A 116 8.21 -25.09 12.97
N LEU A 117 9.35 -24.93 12.31
CA LEU A 117 9.67 -25.59 11.04
C LEU A 117 10.90 -26.47 11.22
N ALA A 118 11.11 -27.39 10.28
CA ALA A 118 12.37 -28.12 10.20
C ALA A 118 13.51 -27.21 9.74
N THR A 119 14.67 -27.27 10.40
CA THR A 119 15.86 -26.46 10.04
C THR A 119 16.32 -26.72 8.60
N GLY A 120 16.17 -27.96 8.11
CA GLY A 120 16.48 -28.35 6.74
C GLY A 120 15.64 -27.62 5.67
N ALA A 121 14.49 -27.05 6.05
CA ALA A 121 13.62 -26.32 5.14
C ALA A 121 14.15 -24.93 4.76
N GLN A 122 15.10 -24.38 5.52
CA GLN A 122 15.68 -23.04 5.30
C GLN A 122 14.61 -21.94 5.09
N GLY A 123 13.54 -21.96 5.90
CA GLY A 123 12.42 -21.03 5.81
C GLY A 123 11.41 -21.30 4.69
N ALA A 124 11.66 -22.29 3.81
CA ALA A 124 10.70 -22.71 2.79
C ALA A 124 9.60 -23.59 3.40
N LEU A 125 8.47 -22.99 3.75
CA LEU A 125 7.36 -23.71 4.38
C LEU A 125 6.98 -24.98 3.62
N SER A 126 6.73 -24.92 2.30
CA SER A 126 6.33 -26.09 1.50
C SER A 126 7.34 -27.24 1.48
N ALA A 127 8.62 -26.97 1.80
CA ALA A 127 9.67 -27.98 1.91
C ALA A 127 9.87 -28.50 3.34
N SER A 128 9.25 -27.86 4.34
CA SER A 128 9.34 -28.27 5.74
C SER A 128 8.53 -29.54 5.99
N ARG A 129 9.13 -30.47 6.73
CA ARG A 129 8.50 -31.70 7.22
C ARG A 129 8.97 -31.88 8.65
N VAL A 130 8.05 -31.80 9.59
CA VAL A 130 8.31 -31.89 11.02
C VAL A 130 7.86 -33.25 11.51
N ASP A 131 8.72 -33.90 12.29
CA ASP A 131 8.43 -35.19 12.91
C ASP A 131 7.27 -35.05 13.94
N PRO A 132 6.14 -35.76 13.77
CA PRO A 132 5.02 -35.72 14.71
C PRO A 132 5.41 -36.06 16.15
N GLU A 133 6.43 -36.90 16.37
CA GLU A 133 6.88 -37.29 17.71
C GLU A 133 7.43 -36.10 18.50
N LEU A 134 7.92 -35.07 17.80
CA LEU A 134 8.46 -33.85 18.43
C LEU A 134 7.37 -32.91 18.96
N LEU A 135 6.09 -33.13 18.63
CA LEU A 135 4.99 -32.30 19.13
C LEU A 135 4.95 -32.30 20.66
N GLY A 136 5.10 -33.48 21.27
CA GLY A 136 5.15 -33.61 22.74
C GLY A 136 6.37 -32.93 23.36
N THR A 137 7.50 -32.93 22.66
CA THR A 137 8.73 -32.23 23.09
C THR A 137 8.52 -30.72 23.10
N VAL A 138 7.89 -30.16 22.04
CA VAL A 138 7.60 -28.73 21.96
C VAL A 138 6.55 -28.31 22.99
N ALA A 139 5.50 -29.12 23.18
CA ALA A 139 4.45 -28.85 24.15
C ALA A 139 4.92 -28.90 25.61
N ALA A 140 6.05 -29.57 25.90
CA ALA A 140 6.62 -29.67 27.24
C ALA A 140 7.51 -28.47 27.64
N ILE A 141 7.74 -27.52 26.73
CA ILE A 141 8.58 -26.35 26.97
C ILE A 141 7.84 -25.34 27.84
N GLU A 142 8.53 -24.79 28.84
CA GLU A 142 7.97 -23.75 29.70
C GLU A 142 7.60 -22.50 28.89
N GLY A 143 6.38 -22.00 29.08
CA GLY A 143 5.84 -20.84 28.35
C GLY A 143 5.03 -21.21 27.11
N VAL A 144 4.90 -22.50 26.78
CA VAL A 144 4.01 -22.99 25.70
C VAL A 144 2.63 -23.34 26.29
N ALA A 145 1.60 -22.63 25.84
CA ALA A 145 0.21 -22.87 26.23
C ALA A 145 -0.46 -23.97 25.38
N GLY A 146 -0.08 -24.08 24.11
CA GLY A 146 -0.63 -25.06 23.18
C GLY A 146 0.24 -25.26 21.94
N VAL A 147 0.18 -26.46 21.36
CA VAL A 147 0.90 -26.80 20.13
C VAL A 147 -0.02 -27.61 19.24
N GLU A 148 -0.22 -27.15 18.01
CA GLU A 148 -1.08 -27.82 17.02
C GLU A 148 -0.30 -28.06 15.72
N PRO A 149 -0.48 -29.23 15.08
CA PRO A 149 0.16 -29.51 13.81
C PRO A 149 -0.52 -28.73 12.67
N VAL A 150 0.31 -28.24 11.76
CA VAL A 150 -0.14 -27.51 10.57
C VAL A 150 0.42 -28.20 9.33
N GLY A 151 -0.46 -28.47 8.38
CA GLY A 151 -0.12 -29.05 7.09
C GLY A 151 -0.32 -28.06 5.96
N GLU A 152 0.60 -28.05 5.00
CA GLU A 152 0.45 -27.35 3.71
C GLU A 152 0.79 -28.33 2.59
N VAL A 153 -0.10 -28.43 1.61
CA VAL A 153 0.13 -29.22 0.40
C VAL A 153 -0.46 -28.50 -0.80
N ARG A 154 0.26 -28.52 -1.93
CA ARG A 154 -0.29 -28.05 -3.20
C ARG A 154 -1.04 -29.18 -3.89
N VAL A 155 -2.28 -28.92 -4.28
CA VAL A 155 -3.16 -29.88 -4.94
C VAL A 155 -3.89 -29.25 -6.12
N GLY A 156 -4.19 -30.06 -7.12
CA GLY A 156 -5.12 -29.66 -8.17
C GLY A 156 -6.56 -29.73 -7.66
N VAL A 157 -7.39 -28.74 -7.96
CA VAL A 157 -8.80 -28.69 -7.54
C VAL A 157 -9.71 -28.32 -8.71
N ARG A 158 -10.97 -28.78 -8.66
CA ARG A 158 -12.06 -28.33 -9.53
C ARG A 158 -13.19 -27.80 -8.67
N ILE A 159 -13.59 -26.55 -8.91
CA ILE A 159 -14.68 -25.91 -8.18
C ILE A 159 -15.95 -26.01 -9.04
N ASP A 160 -17.01 -26.62 -8.51
CA ASP A 160 -18.30 -26.86 -9.18
C ASP A 160 -18.18 -27.43 -10.61
N GLY A 161 -17.29 -28.40 -10.81
CA GLY A 161 -17.06 -29.04 -12.12
C GLY A 161 -16.35 -28.14 -13.15
N GLY A 162 -15.77 -27.02 -12.71
CA GLY A 162 -14.96 -26.13 -13.53
C GLY A 162 -13.62 -26.72 -13.98
N GLY A 163 -12.77 -25.85 -14.53
CA GLY A 163 -11.41 -26.22 -14.94
C GLY A 163 -10.55 -26.67 -13.76
N LEU A 164 -9.56 -27.52 -14.04
CA LEU A 164 -8.54 -27.89 -13.06
C LEU A 164 -7.63 -26.69 -12.80
N LEU A 165 -7.43 -26.36 -11.53
CA LEU A 165 -6.55 -25.27 -11.09
C LEU A 165 -5.70 -25.71 -9.90
N ASP A 166 -4.51 -25.15 -9.76
CA ASP A 166 -3.66 -25.41 -8.60
C ASP A 166 -4.15 -24.60 -7.39
N ALA A 167 -4.19 -25.22 -6.23
CA ALA A 167 -4.51 -24.59 -4.96
C ALA A 167 -3.55 -25.03 -3.85
N SER A 168 -3.34 -24.15 -2.87
CA SER A 168 -2.65 -24.47 -1.62
C SER A 168 -3.71 -24.90 -0.60
N LEU A 169 -3.62 -26.14 -0.13
CA LEU A 169 -4.51 -26.72 0.85
C LEU A 169 -3.80 -26.77 2.20
N TRP A 170 -4.41 -26.12 3.18
CA TRP A 170 -3.91 -26.00 4.53
C TRP A 170 -4.75 -26.85 5.48
N GLY A 171 -4.08 -27.73 6.22
CA GLY A 171 -4.66 -28.46 7.35
C GLY A 171 -4.37 -27.72 8.63
N ILE A 172 -5.38 -27.16 9.26
CA ILE A 172 -5.25 -26.45 10.53
C ILE A 172 -6.41 -26.89 11.44
N ASP A 173 -6.15 -27.15 12.71
CA ASP A 173 -7.24 -27.40 13.66
C ASP A 173 -8.13 -26.15 13.79
N PRO A 174 -9.46 -26.24 13.60
CA PRO A 174 -10.36 -25.09 13.71
C PRO A 174 -10.35 -24.37 15.07
N ALA A 175 -9.89 -25.04 16.14
CA ALA A 175 -9.73 -24.47 17.47
C ALA A 175 -8.33 -23.88 17.73
N SER A 176 -7.37 -24.09 16.82
CA SER A 176 -6.01 -23.57 16.93
C SER A 176 -5.97 -22.05 16.75
N SER A 177 -5.03 -21.39 17.43
CA SER A 177 -4.67 -19.98 17.18
C SER A 177 -4.22 -19.73 15.73
N ALA A 178 -3.75 -20.76 15.01
CA ALA A 178 -3.41 -20.65 13.60
C ALA A 178 -4.63 -20.65 12.66
N ALA A 179 -5.82 -20.99 13.13
CA ALA A 179 -7.03 -21.06 12.30
C ALA A 179 -7.41 -19.66 11.81
N PRO A 180 -7.58 -19.46 10.49
CA PRO A 180 -7.92 -18.15 9.98
C PRO A 180 -9.36 -17.76 10.37
N PRO A 181 -9.61 -16.48 10.70
CA PRO A 181 -10.94 -16.01 11.05
C PRO A 181 -11.87 -16.08 9.83
N VAL A 182 -13.10 -16.52 10.06
CA VAL A 182 -14.14 -16.57 9.03
C VAL A 182 -14.82 -15.22 8.93
N THR A 183 -14.78 -14.62 7.73
CA THR A 183 -15.41 -13.33 7.43
C THR A 183 -16.85 -13.49 6.94
N GLU A 184 -17.17 -14.62 6.31
CA GLU A 184 -18.52 -14.96 5.84
C GLU A 184 -18.75 -16.48 5.94
N GLY A 185 -19.96 -16.92 6.31
CA GLY A 185 -20.30 -18.35 6.42
C GLY A 185 -19.97 -18.94 7.80
N SER A 186 -19.47 -20.17 7.84
CA SER A 186 -19.15 -20.90 9.08
C SER A 186 -17.72 -21.44 9.10
N VAL A 187 -17.20 -21.66 10.32
CA VAL A 187 -15.94 -22.38 10.57
C VAL A 187 -16.11 -23.84 10.13
N PRO A 188 -15.11 -24.46 9.47
CA PRO A 188 -15.22 -25.85 9.03
C PRO A 188 -15.12 -26.78 10.24
N GLY A 189 -16.17 -27.59 10.47
CA GLY A 189 -16.22 -28.52 11.60
C GLY A 189 -16.00 -29.98 11.19
N ALA A 190 -16.29 -30.32 9.93
CA ALA A 190 -16.10 -31.66 9.39
C ALA A 190 -14.90 -31.73 8.43
N ARG A 191 -14.30 -32.92 8.28
CA ARG A 191 -13.12 -33.16 7.42
C ARG A 191 -13.31 -32.72 5.96
N GLY A 192 -14.53 -32.85 5.44
CA GLY A 192 -14.89 -32.44 4.08
C GLY A 192 -15.36 -30.98 3.96
N GLU A 193 -15.18 -30.15 4.99
CA GLU A 193 -15.53 -28.74 4.95
C GLU A 193 -14.29 -27.86 4.82
N ALA A 194 -14.38 -26.85 3.98
CA ALA A 194 -13.28 -25.93 3.68
C ALA A 194 -13.72 -24.48 3.80
N ILE A 195 -12.78 -23.63 4.14
CA ILE A 195 -12.89 -22.18 3.94
C ILE A 195 -11.84 -21.76 2.92
N VAL A 196 -12.13 -20.69 2.17
CA VAL A 196 -11.27 -20.20 1.08
C VAL A 196 -11.08 -18.70 1.20
N ASP A 197 -9.97 -18.18 0.66
CA ASP A 197 -9.77 -16.74 0.57
C ASP A 197 -10.83 -16.08 -0.34
N GLY A 198 -11.46 -15.02 0.14
CA GLY A 198 -12.49 -14.26 -0.56
C GLY A 198 -12.03 -13.64 -1.88
N ALA A 199 -10.71 -13.50 -2.10
CA ALA A 199 -10.15 -13.08 -3.38
C ALA A 199 -10.48 -14.05 -4.53
N ASP A 200 -10.79 -15.32 -4.21
CA ASP A 200 -11.01 -16.38 -5.18
C ASP A 200 -12.49 -16.61 -5.54
N ARG A 201 -13.42 -15.77 -5.05
CA ARG A 201 -14.85 -15.83 -5.43
C ARG A 201 -15.10 -15.82 -6.94
N HIS A 202 -14.25 -15.13 -7.69
CA HIS A 202 -14.32 -15.06 -9.16
C HIS A 202 -14.14 -16.43 -9.86
N LEU A 203 -13.59 -17.43 -9.16
CA LEU A 203 -13.45 -18.81 -9.62
C LEU A 203 -14.67 -19.69 -9.28
N GLY A 204 -15.73 -19.11 -8.71
CA GLY A 204 -16.85 -19.86 -8.15
C GLY A 204 -16.63 -20.34 -6.72
N ALA A 205 -15.55 -19.91 -6.06
CA ALA A 205 -15.21 -20.28 -4.69
C ALA A 205 -16.11 -19.53 -3.67
N VAL A 206 -17.36 -19.98 -3.55
CA VAL A 206 -18.38 -19.38 -2.67
C VAL A 206 -18.94 -20.42 -1.69
N PRO A 207 -19.48 -20.01 -0.53
CA PRO A 207 -20.13 -20.94 0.38
C PRO A 207 -21.22 -21.77 -0.32
N GLY A 208 -21.18 -23.08 -0.14
CA GLY A 208 -22.04 -24.06 -0.80
C GLY A 208 -21.41 -24.76 -2.02
N ALA A 209 -20.35 -24.19 -2.60
CA ALA A 209 -19.67 -24.79 -3.74
C ALA A 209 -18.96 -26.09 -3.36
N ARG A 210 -18.95 -27.04 -4.30
CA ARG A 210 -18.22 -28.31 -4.17
C ARG A 210 -16.84 -28.16 -4.79
N VAL A 211 -15.82 -28.66 -4.10
CA VAL A 211 -14.43 -28.66 -4.54
C VAL A 211 -13.96 -30.11 -4.62
N ASP A 212 -13.72 -30.58 -5.83
CA ASP A 212 -13.17 -31.91 -6.07
C ASP A 212 -11.64 -31.81 -6.17
N LEU A 213 -10.94 -32.54 -5.31
CA LEU A 213 -9.49 -32.66 -5.34
C LEU A 213 -9.06 -33.60 -6.47
N ALA A 214 -7.98 -33.26 -7.18
CA ALA A 214 -7.38 -34.14 -8.17
C ALA A 214 -6.74 -35.34 -7.45
N ASP A 215 -6.96 -36.53 -7.99
CA ASP A 215 -6.34 -37.78 -7.55
C ASP A 215 -6.65 -38.20 -6.10
N VAL A 216 -7.59 -37.51 -5.43
CA VAL A 216 -8.04 -37.83 -4.05
C VAL A 216 -9.57 -37.93 -4.02
N PRO A 217 -10.15 -39.05 -3.56
CA PRO A 217 -11.60 -39.26 -3.54
C PRO A 217 -12.29 -38.58 -2.34
N LEU A 218 -11.80 -37.43 -1.88
CA LEU A 218 -12.39 -36.64 -0.80
C LEU A 218 -12.94 -35.31 -1.36
N PRO A 219 -14.25 -35.22 -1.65
CA PRO A 219 -14.84 -33.96 -2.05
C PRO A 219 -14.93 -33.01 -0.86
N LEU A 220 -14.50 -31.78 -1.05
CA LEU A 220 -14.62 -30.71 -0.09
C LEU A 220 -15.85 -29.84 -0.41
N ARG A 221 -16.43 -29.22 0.61
CA ARG A 221 -17.50 -28.24 0.49
C ARG A 221 -17.04 -26.93 1.12
N ILE A 222 -17.16 -25.84 0.37
CA ILE A 222 -16.87 -24.51 0.91
C ILE A 222 -17.99 -24.12 1.87
N VAL A 223 -17.68 -23.87 3.13
CA VAL A 223 -18.66 -23.48 4.16
C VAL A 223 -18.49 -22.04 4.62
N GLY A 224 -17.35 -21.42 4.32
CA GLY A 224 -17.07 -20.04 4.67
C GLY A 224 -15.92 -19.45 3.87
N LEU A 225 -15.70 -18.16 4.11
CA LEU A 225 -14.66 -17.36 3.48
C LEU A 225 -13.77 -16.72 4.53
N THR A 226 -12.52 -16.49 4.18
CA THR A 226 -11.55 -15.72 4.96
C THR A 226 -10.88 -14.66 4.07
N GLU A 227 -10.00 -13.82 4.61
CA GLU A 227 -9.34 -12.75 3.87
C GLU A 227 -7.85 -12.68 4.17
N GLY A 228 -7.04 -12.40 3.13
CA GLY A 228 -5.60 -12.18 3.28
C GLY A 228 -4.78 -13.46 3.51
N ARG A 229 -5.38 -14.63 3.25
CA ARG A 229 -4.81 -15.95 3.50
C ARG A 229 -4.28 -16.62 2.23
N ARG A 230 -4.09 -15.88 1.13
CA ARG A 230 -3.42 -16.43 -0.07
C ARG A 230 -1.98 -16.84 0.24
N PHE A 231 -1.54 -17.95 -0.32
CA PHE A 231 -0.17 -18.45 -0.26
C PHE A 231 0.32 -18.82 -1.65
N ALA A 232 1.58 -18.53 -1.95
CA ALA A 232 2.19 -18.77 -3.27
C ALA A 232 1.42 -18.16 -4.46
N SER A 233 0.63 -17.12 -4.23
CA SER A 233 -0.21 -16.44 -5.23
C SER A 233 -1.24 -17.33 -5.94
N ILE A 234 -1.61 -18.46 -5.33
CA ILE A 234 -2.64 -19.39 -5.81
C ILE A 234 -3.83 -19.41 -4.83
N PRO A 235 -5.01 -19.92 -5.25
CA PRO A 235 -6.13 -20.10 -4.34
C PRO A 235 -5.75 -20.90 -3.11
N THR A 236 -6.20 -20.46 -1.94
CA THR A 236 -5.81 -21.07 -0.67
C THR A 236 -7.04 -21.51 0.11
N PHE A 237 -7.08 -22.80 0.42
CA PHE A 237 -8.15 -23.43 1.18
C PHE A 237 -7.62 -23.85 2.54
N THR A 238 -8.43 -23.70 3.58
CA THR A 238 -8.16 -24.25 4.90
C THR A 238 -9.23 -25.26 5.26
N ILE A 239 -8.80 -26.46 5.64
CA ILE A 239 -9.62 -27.57 6.11
C ILE A 239 -9.14 -28.02 7.49
N PRO A 240 -9.95 -28.76 8.26
CA PRO A 240 -9.49 -29.35 9.51
C PRO A 240 -8.27 -30.25 9.28
N TYR A 241 -7.29 -30.20 10.20
CA TYR A 241 -6.04 -30.96 10.06
C TYR A 241 -6.27 -32.46 9.78
N ALA A 242 -7.25 -33.09 10.42
CA ALA A 242 -7.60 -34.48 10.16
C ALA A 242 -8.04 -34.76 8.72
N GLY A 243 -8.71 -33.81 8.06
CA GLY A 243 -9.06 -33.94 6.63
C GLY A 243 -7.83 -33.76 5.74
N TRP A 244 -6.89 -32.90 6.12
CA TRP A 244 -5.63 -32.74 5.41
C TRP A 244 -4.76 -33.99 5.45
N VAL A 245 -4.70 -34.68 6.60
CA VAL A 245 -4.00 -35.97 6.72
C VAL A 245 -4.58 -37.00 5.73
N GLU A 246 -5.91 -37.09 5.62
CA GLU A 246 -6.59 -37.98 4.65
C GLU A 246 -6.26 -37.61 3.18
N VAL A 247 -6.11 -36.32 2.89
CA VAL A 247 -5.68 -35.86 1.56
C VAL A 247 -4.24 -36.27 1.27
N VAL A 248 -3.31 -36.05 2.20
CA VAL A 248 -1.90 -36.41 2.00
C VAL A 248 -1.72 -37.92 1.89
N ASP A 249 -2.41 -38.69 2.72
CA ASP A 249 -2.45 -40.16 2.66
C ASP A 249 -2.99 -40.64 1.30
N GLY A 250 -4.07 -40.03 0.81
CA GLY A 250 -4.62 -40.32 -0.53
C GLY A 250 -3.67 -39.98 -1.69
N LEU A 251 -2.83 -38.95 -1.54
CA LEU A 251 -1.82 -38.57 -2.52
C LEU A 251 -0.57 -39.47 -2.48
N ASN A 252 -0.31 -40.12 -1.34
CA ASN A 252 0.85 -40.97 -1.13
C ASN A 252 0.50 -42.24 -0.33
N PRO A 253 -0.29 -43.16 -0.94
CA PRO A 253 -0.81 -44.34 -0.23
C PRO A 253 0.25 -45.37 0.15
N ASP A 254 1.48 -45.25 -0.38
CA ASP A 254 2.62 -46.10 -0.04
C ASP A 254 3.41 -45.57 1.18
N SER A 255 3.02 -44.43 1.75
CA SER A 255 3.65 -43.83 2.94
C SER A 255 3.00 -44.37 4.20
N ASP A 256 3.81 -44.87 5.13
CA ASP A 256 3.30 -45.33 6.43
C ASP A 256 3.01 -44.17 7.41
N GLU A 257 3.45 -42.95 7.08
CA GLU A 257 3.36 -41.79 7.97
C GLU A 257 3.12 -40.47 7.21
N VAL A 258 2.39 -39.56 7.85
CA VAL A 258 2.11 -38.21 7.36
C VAL A 258 2.81 -37.19 8.26
N PHE A 259 3.77 -36.48 7.68
CA PHE A 259 4.54 -35.45 8.37
C PHE A 259 3.85 -34.08 8.25
N PRO A 260 3.51 -33.42 9.38
CA PRO A 260 3.10 -32.02 9.38
C PRO A 260 4.16 -31.15 8.71
N THR A 261 3.71 -30.06 8.10
CA THR A 261 4.60 -29.09 7.48
C THR A 261 5.26 -28.20 8.56
N ALA A 262 4.50 -27.86 9.60
CA ALA A 262 4.95 -27.04 10.73
C ALA A 262 4.15 -27.36 12.00
N PHE A 263 4.59 -26.81 13.13
CA PHE A 263 3.74 -26.68 14.33
C PHE A 263 3.40 -25.21 14.56
N ALA A 264 2.13 -24.94 14.85
CA ALA A 264 1.69 -23.66 15.38
C ALA A 264 1.73 -23.73 16.91
N VAL A 265 2.39 -22.76 17.52
CA VAL A 265 2.59 -22.68 18.97
C VAL A 265 1.89 -21.44 19.50
N GLU A 266 1.06 -21.65 20.52
CA GLU A 266 0.45 -20.61 21.33
C GLU A 266 1.27 -20.47 22.62
N LEU A 267 1.61 -19.23 22.96
CA LEU A 267 2.42 -18.91 24.13
C LEU A 267 1.54 -18.55 25.33
N ASP A 268 2.05 -18.82 26.52
CA ASP A 268 1.48 -18.25 27.73
C ASP A 268 1.59 -16.71 27.70
N ALA A 269 0.59 -16.00 28.22
CA ALA A 269 0.50 -14.54 28.13
C ALA A 269 1.70 -13.75 28.71
N ALA A 270 2.55 -14.39 29.52
CA ALA A 270 3.74 -13.80 30.12
C ALA A 270 5.07 -14.29 29.50
N ALA A 271 5.02 -15.22 28.56
CA ALA A 271 6.21 -15.80 27.93
C ALA A 271 6.80 -14.87 26.86
N ASP A 272 8.12 -14.82 26.77
CA ASP A 272 8.84 -14.19 25.66
C ASP A 272 9.02 -15.21 24.53
N TRP A 273 8.54 -14.88 23.34
CA TRP A 273 8.65 -15.75 22.17
C TRP A 273 10.10 -16.10 21.84
N SER A 274 11.05 -15.20 22.11
CA SER A 274 12.46 -15.41 21.78
C SER A 274 13.10 -16.44 22.71
N GLU A 275 12.78 -16.40 24.00
CA GLU A 275 13.25 -17.38 24.98
C GLU A 275 12.68 -18.77 24.71
N VAL A 276 11.39 -18.85 24.35
CA VAL A 276 10.74 -20.12 23.97
C VAL A 276 11.32 -20.67 22.66
N ALA A 277 11.60 -19.81 21.68
CA ALA A 277 12.22 -20.24 20.42
C ALA A 277 13.64 -20.81 20.62
N ASP A 278 14.43 -20.19 21.51
CA ASP A 278 15.74 -20.70 21.90
C ASP A 278 15.62 -22.04 22.63
N ALA A 279 14.65 -22.17 23.54
CA ALA A 279 14.37 -23.42 24.25
C ALA A 279 13.97 -24.56 23.29
N ILE A 280 13.13 -24.28 22.29
CA ILE A 280 12.77 -25.23 21.23
C ILE A 280 14.03 -25.68 20.47
N SER A 281 14.89 -24.74 20.09
CA SER A 281 16.12 -25.04 19.34
C SER A 281 17.11 -25.90 20.14
N VAL A 282 17.14 -25.74 21.47
CA VAL A 282 17.95 -26.57 22.38
C VAL A 282 17.35 -27.97 22.57
N ALA A 283 16.03 -28.05 22.78
CA ALA A 283 15.34 -29.32 23.00
C ALA A 283 15.28 -30.19 21.74
N ALA A 284 15.12 -29.56 20.58
CA ALA A 284 15.03 -30.21 19.27
C ALA A 284 15.88 -29.46 18.23
N PRO A 285 17.18 -29.78 18.09
CA PRO A 285 18.10 -29.07 17.18
C PRO A 285 17.73 -29.13 15.69
N MET A 286 16.83 -30.05 15.30
CA MET A 286 16.28 -30.12 13.95
C MET A 286 15.13 -29.14 13.70
N LEU A 287 14.70 -28.38 14.71
CA LEU A 287 13.60 -27.42 14.63
C LEU A 287 14.11 -25.98 14.75
N VAL A 288 13.41 -25.08 14.08
CA VAL A 288 13.58 -23.63 14.20
C VAL A 288 12.21 -23.02 14.46
N ALA A 289 12.12 -22.16 15.47
CA ALA A 289 10.90 -21.47 15.84
C ALA A 289 11.06 -19.97 15.57
N ALA A 290 10.06 -19.37 14.93
CA ALA A 290 10.03 -17.93 14.71
C ALA A 290 8.59 -17.42 14.57
N PRO A 291 8.34 -16.12 14.81
CA PRO A 291 7.03 -15.53 14.59
C PRO A 291 6.60 -15.63 13.11
N PRO A 292 5.30 -15.80 12.81
CA PRO A 292 4.82 -15.93 11.43
C PRO A 292 5.24 -14.76 10.53
N GLY A 293 5.23 -13.53 11.05
CA GLY A 293 5.64 -12.34 10.30
C GLY A 293 7.13 -12.34 9.91
N GLN A 294 7.99 -12.93 10.75
CA GLN A 294 9.42 -13.07 10.45
C GLN A 294 9.63 -14.15 9.39
N LEU A 295 9.04 -15.33 9.56
CA LEU A 295 9.11 -16.41 8.56
C LEU A 295 8.55 -15.97 7.21
N ALA A 296 7.44 -15.21 7.22
CA ALA A 296 6.87 -14.64 6.01
C ALA A 296 7.80 -13.63 5.32
N ALA A 297 8.66 -12.92 6.05
CA ALA A 297 9.65 -12.03 5.45
C ALA A 297 10.85 -12.79 4.87
N GLU A 298 11.22 -13.91 5.51
CA GLU A 298 12.36 -14.75 5.16
C GLU A 298 12.03 -15.83 4.11
N LEU A 299 10.77 -15.95 3.70
CA LEU A 299 10.35 -16.88 2.63
C LEU A 299 11.25 -16.69 1.38
N PRO A 300 11.82 -17.79 0.84
CA PRO A 300 12.71 -17.71 -0.30
C PRO A 300 12.11 -16.94 -1.48
N GLY A 301 12.87 -15.99 -2.00
CA GLY A 301 12.49 -15.16 -3.16
C GLY A 301 11.76 -13.86 -2.83
N ILE A 302 11.25 -13.66 -1.60
CA ILE A 302 10.57 -12.42 -1.22
C ILE A 302 11.53 -11.23 -1.20
N ASP A 303 12.73 -11.37 -0.67
CA ASP A 303 13.75 -10.30 -0.68
C ASP A 303 14.13 -9.87 -2.10
N GLY A 304 14.32 -10.83 -3.00
CA GLY A 304 14.60 -10.56 -4.41
C GLY A 304 13.46 -9.80 -5.09
N LEU A 305 12.21 -10.17 -4.77
CA LEU A 305 11.01 -9.52 -5.29
C LEU A 305 10.87 -8.08 -4.76
N ARG A 306 11.00 -7.87 -3.45
CA ARG A 306 10.96 -6.55 -2.79
C ARG A 306 12.06 -5.64 -3.34
N SER A 307 13.27 -6.16 -3.48
CA SER A 307 14.41 -5.43 -4.06
C SER A 307 14.14 -5.01 -5.51
N SER A 308 13.56 -5.90 -6.32
CA SER A 308 13.25 -5.62 -7.73
C SER A 308 12.19 -4.52 -7.86
N PHE A 309 11.06 -4.63 -7.16
CA PHE A 309 10.01 -3.61 -7.18
C PHE A 309 10.48 -2.29 -6.55
N GLY A 310 11.24 -2.35 -5.45
CA GLY A 310 11.81 -1.17 -4.80
C GLY A 310 12.79 -0.43 -5.72
N THR A 311 13.64 -1.16 -6.44
CA THR A 311 14.56 -0.58 -7.43
C THR A 311 13.80 0.03 -8.60
N ALA A 312 12.78 -0.65 -9.12
CA ALA A 312 11.93 -0.11 -10.18
C ALA A 312 11.23 1.19 -9.74
N ALA A 313 10.67 1.21 -8.53
CA ALA A 313 10.04 2.39 -7.94
C ALA A 313 11.06 3.54 -7.74
N LEU A 314 12.28 3.24 -7.31
CA LEU A 314 13.36 4.23 -7.16
C LEU A 314 13.77 4.83 -8.50
N VAL A 315 14.00 4.01 -9.52
CA VAL A 315 14.36 4.47 -10.88
C VAL A 315 13.24 5.33 -11.45
N ALA A 316 11.98 4.89 -11.28
CA ALA A 316 10.82 5.67 -11.69
C ALA A 316 10.77 7.02 -10.95
N LEU A 317 10.98 7.04 -9.63
CA LEU A 317 11.00 8.27 -8.84
C LEU A 317 12.09 9.25 -9.33
N VAL A 318 13.30 8.74 -9.62
CA VAL A 318 14.39 9.56 -10.18
C VAL A 318 14.01 10.11 -11.55
N ALA A 319 13.40 9.32 -12.42
CA ALA A 319 12.91 9.77 -13.71
C ALA A 319 11.84 10.86 -13.57
N VAL A 320 10.84 10.66 -12.69
CA VAL A 320 9.79 11.66 -12.41
C VAL A 320 10.40 12.95 -11.87
N ALA A 321 11.36 12.86 -10.93
CA ALA A 321 12.05 14.02 -10.38
C ALA A 321 12.85 14.78 -11.47
N ALA A 322 13.56 14.06 -12.35
CA ALA A 322 14.34 14.64 -13.43
C ALA A 322 13.44 15.33 -14.48
N VAL A 323 12.37 14.67 -14.92
CA VAL A 323 11.38 15.24 -15.85
C VAL A 323 10.71 16.46 -15.24
N SER A 324 10.32 16.40 -13.97
CA SER A 324 9.71 17.52 -13.25
C SER A 324 10.66 18.70 -13.14
N ALA A 325 11.95 18.44 -12.86
CA ALA A 325 12.99 19.46 -12.83
C ALA A 325 13.21 20.10 -14.20
N ALA A 326 13.36 19.29 -15.26
CA ALA A 326 13.55 19.77 -16.63
C ALA A 326 12.35 20.62 -17.09
N PHE A 327 11.14 20.13 -16.87
CA PHE A 327 9.92 20.82 -17.25
C PHE A 327 9.72 22.14 -16.49
N THR A 328 10.01 22.14 -15.19
CA THR A 328 9.98 23.36 -14.38
C THR A 328 11.02 24.36 -14.86
N ARG A 329 12.21 23.90 -15.25
CA ARG A 329 13.24 24.77 -15.81
C ARG A 329 12.79 25.42 -17.13
N LEU A 330 12.22 24.62 -18.03
CA LEU A 330 11.67 25.13 -19.30
C LEU A 330 10.57 26.17 -19.05
N GLN A 331 9.67 25.94 -18.09
CA GLN A 331 8.66 26.93 -17.72
C GLN A 331 9.27 28.22 -17.19
N VAL A 332 10.35 28.15 -16.40
CA VAL A 332 11.04 29.36 -15.92
C VAL A 332 11.55 30.15 -17.11
N GLU A 333 12.19 29.49 -18.07
CA GLU A 333 12.76 30.09 -19.28
C GLU A 333 11.68 30.77 -20.14
N GLN A 334 10.53 30.13 -20.32
CA GLN A 334 9.37 30.69 -21.04
C GLN A 334 8.77 31.92 -20.32
N ASP A 335 8.73 31.89 -18.98
CA ASP A 335 8.18 32.99 -18.17
C ASP A 335 9.19 34.13 -17.93
N LEU A 336 10.45 34.02 -18.38
CA LEU A 336 11.49 35.03 -18.15
C LEU A 336 11.09 36.42 -18.63
N ARG A 337 10.47 36.54 -19.81
CA ARG A 337 10.03 37.84 -20.38
C ARG A 337 8.95 38.50 -19.52
N VAL A 338 8.06 37.70 -18.93
CA VAL A 338 7.00 38.21 -18.04
C VAL A 338 7.61 38.62 -16.70
N LEU A 339 8.52 37.80 -16.16
CA LEU A 339 9.20 38.07 -14.89
C LEU A 339 10.12 39.30 -14.97
N SER A 340 10.78 39.52 -16.09
CA SER A 340 11.61 40.70 -16.33
C SER A 340 10.77 41.97 -16.44
N THR A 341 9.63 41.92 -17.13
CA THR A 341 8.68 43.05 -17.20
C THR A 341 8.14 43.41 -15.81
N LEU A 342 7.73 42.42 -15.01
CA LEU A 342 7.28 42.64 -13.64
C LEU A 342 8.38 43.26 -12.75
N ARG A 343 9.64 42.85 -12.96
CA ARG A 343 10.78 43.46 -12.29
C ARG A 343 10.98 44.92 -12.71
N ALA A 344 10.81 45.25 -13.99
CA ALA A 344 10.91 46.62 -14.49
C ALA A 344 9.83 47.54 -13.89
N ILE A 345 8.64 47.01 -13.58
CA ILE A 345 7.55 47.74 -12.90
C ILE A 345 7.82 47.89 -11.38
N GLY A 346 8.88 47.26 -10.84
CA GLY A 346 9.31 47.42 -9.45
C GLY A 346 9.08 46.20 -8.56
N ALA A 347 8.72 45.03 -9.10
CA ALA A 347 8.58 43.83 -8.29
C ALA A 347 9.94 43.36 -7.74
N SER A 348 10.03 43.16 -6.42
CA SER A 348 11.27 42.70 -5.81
C SER A 348 11.61 41.26 -6.24
N PRO A 349 12.90 40.90 -6.43
CA PRO A 349 13.29 39.56 -6.86
C PRO A 349 12.86 38.45 -5.89
N ARG A 350 12.77 38.76 -4.59
CA ARG A 350 12.31 37.81 -3.57
C ARG A 350 10.83 37.47 -3.72
N VAL A 351 9.99 38.47 -4.05
CA VAL A 351 8.57 38.25 -4.31
C VAL A 351 8.39 37.40 -5.56
N LEU A 352 9.11 37.70 -6.65
CA LEU A 352 9.04 36.90 -7.89
C LEU A 352 9.42 35.44 -7.66
N VAL A 353 10.51 35.17 -6.93
CA VAL A 353 10.93 33.80 -6.60
C VAL A 353 9.89 33.08 -5.75
N ARG A 354 9.36 33.73 -4.71
CA ARG A 354 8.33 33.11 -3.85
C ARG A 354 7.04 32.81 -4.61
N THR A 355 6.58 33.73 -5.46
CA THR A 355 5.39 33.51 -6.29
C THR A 355 5.58 32.32 -7.23
N TYR A 356 6.76 32.21 -7.84
CA TYR A 356 7.04 31.09 -8.73
C TYR A 356 7.11 29.75 -7.97
N GLN A 357 7.75 29.73 -6.79
CA GLN A 357 7.80 28.53 -5.94
C GLN A 357 6.41 28.08 -5.47
N VAL A 358 5.52 29.02 -5.13
CA VAL A 358 4.12 28.72 -4.82
C VAL A 358 3.40 28.14 -6.04
N ARG A 359 3.64 28.66 -7.24
CA ARG A 359 3.09 28.10 -8.49
C ARG A 359 3.57 26.67 -8.73
N VAL A 360 4.86 26.40 -8.57
CA VAL A 360 5.43 25.04 -8.70
C VAL A 360 4.78 24.09 -7.70
N ALA A 361 4.66 24.50 -6.43
CA ALA A 361 3.98 23.71 -5.41
C ALA A 361 2.53 23.40 -5.81
N LEU A 362 1.79 24.39 -6.33
CA LEU A 362 0.40 24.23 -6.74
C LEU A 362 0.25 23.30 -7.95
N VAL A 363 1.15 23.36 -8.93
CA VAL A 363 1.15 22.42 -10.08
C VAL A 363 1.45 21.00 -9.63
N VAL A 364 2.42 20.81 -8.74
CA VAL A 364 2.74 19.47 -8.18
C VAL A 364 1.57 18.94 -7.36
N LEU A 365 0.92 19.79 -6.56
CA LEU A 365 -0.29 19.43 -5.81
C LEU A 365 -1.44 19.01 -6.75
N LEU A 366 -1.68 19.75 -7.82
CA LEU A 366 -2.69 19.39 -8.82
C LEU A 366 -2.36 18.05 -9.48
N GLY A 367 -1.08 17.80 -9.79
CA GLY A 367 -0.62 16.50 -10.27
C GLY A 367 -0.87 15.39 -9.25
N ALA A 368 -0.57 15.60 -7.97
CA ALA A 368 -0.85 14.65 -6.91
C ALA A 368 -2.36 14.36 -6.75
N CYS A 369 -3.24 15.36 -6.96
CA CYS A 369 -4.68 15.14 -7.00
C CYS A 369 -5.09 14.26 -8.19
N VAL A 370 -4.52 14.48 -9.37
CA VAL A 370 -4.75 13.61 -10.54
C VAL A 370 -4.25 12.19 -10.24
N ALA A 371 -3.05 12.06 -9.66
CA ALA A 371 -2.51 10.77 -9.25
C ALA A 371 -3.43 10.05 -8.26
N ALA A 372 -3.96 10.77 -7.25
CA ALA A 372 -4.89 10.21 -6.29
C ALA A 372 -6.18 9.70 -6.94
N VAL A 373 -6.73 10.44 -7.91
CA VAL A 373 -7.90 10.01 -8.68
C VAL A 373 -7.59 8.77 -9.51
N LEU A 374 -6.42 8.72 -10.17
CA LEU A 374 -6.01 7.57 -10.98
C LEU A 374 -5.79 6.32 -10.11
N ILE A 375 -5.13 6.46 -8.97
CA ILE A 375 -4.91 5.34 -8.03
C ILE A 375 -6.23 4.88 -7.42
N GLY A 376 -7.11 5.80 -7.00
CA GLY A 376 -8.42 5.43 -6.47
C GLY A 376 -9.33 4.77 -7.52
N LEU A 377 -9.22 5.18 -8.78
CA LEU A 377 -9.89 4.48 -9.89
C LEU A 377 -9.27 3.10 -10.12
N ALA A 378 -7.94 2.98 -10.05
CA ALA A 378 -7.25 1.71 -10.16
C ALA A 378 -7.67 0.76 -9.03
N GLU A 379 -7.75 1.22 -7.78
CA GLU A 379 -8.25 0.45 -6.63
C GLU A 379 -9.68 -0.06 -6.87
N LEU A 380 -10.60 0.79 -7.35
CA LEU A 380 -11.98 0.39 -7.64
C LEU A 380 -12.08 -0.65 -8.77
N LEU A 381 -11.20 -0.57 -9.77
CA LEU A 381 -11.19 -1.47 -10.92
C LEU A 381 -10.29 -2.71 -10.71
N SER A 382 -9.56 -2.78 -9.59
CA SER A 382 -8.59 -3.84 -9.35
C SER A 382 -9.29 -5.16 -9.04
N PRO A 383 -8.84 -6.28 -9.63
CA PRO A 383 -9.29 -7.59 -9.24
C PRO A 383 -8.92 -7.88 -7.77
N PRO A 384 -9.76 -8.61 -7.01
CA PRO A 384 -9.49 -8.97 -5.61
C PRO A 384 -8.16 -9.70 -5.38
N GLN A 385 -7.62 -10.36 -6.41
CA GLN A 385 -6.37 -11.13 -6.35
C GLN A 385 -5.13 -10.24 -6.19
N ILE A 386 -5.20 -9.00 -6.69
CA ILE A 386 -4.12 -8.02 -6.62
C ILE A 386 -4.74 -6.72 -6.09
N PRO A 387 -5.07 -6.66 -4.78
CA PRO A 387 -5.73 -5.50 -4.21
C PRO A 387 -4.75 -4.33 -4.21
N ILE A 388 -4.98 -3.36 -5.11
CA ILE A 388 -4.28 -2.09 -5.10
C ILE A 388 -4.82 -1.28 -3.93
N THR A 389 -4.04 -1.20 -2.85
CA THR A 389 -4.39 -0.41 -1.67
C THR A 389 -3.87 1.02 -1.78
N PHE A 390 -4.72 2.01 -1.53
CA PHE A 390 -4.31 3.41 -1.54
C PHE A 390 -3.43 3.76 -0.31
N GLU A 391 -2.11 3.77 -0.48
CA GLU A 391 -1.19 4.20 0.58
C GLU A 391 -0.89 5.71 0.51
N VAL A 392 -1.56 6.47 1.38
CA VAL A 392 -1.37 7.93 1.51
C VAL A 392 0.10 8.29 1.77
N ARG A 393 0.79 7.50 2.60
CA ARG A 393 2.19 7.75 2.98
C ARG A 393 3.11 7.75 1.75
N THR A 394 2.96 6.77 0.87
CA THR A 394 3.76 6.66 -0.36
C THR A 394 3.43 7.79 -1.33
N LEU A 395 2.15 8.13 -1.52
CA LEU A 395 1.74 9.25 -2.36
C LEU A 395 2.35 10.58 -1.88
N VAL A 396 2.30 10.84 -0.57
CA VAL A 396 2.87 12.06 0.02
C VAL A 396 4.38 12.09 -0.14
N ALA A 397 5.08 10.98 0.10
CA ALA A 397 6.53 10.89 -0.05
C ALA A 397 6.99 11.16 -1.50
N VAL A 398 6.34 10.52 -2.48
CA VAL A 398 6.62 10.72 -3.91
C VAL A 398 6.31 12.15 -4.35
N THR A 399 5.17 12.69 -3.92
CA THR A 399 4.77 14.07 -4.22
C THR A 399 5.77 15.07 -3.64
N PHE A 400 6.21 14.85 -2.40
CA PHE A 400 7.19 15.71 -1.73
C PHE A 400 8.54 15.66 -2.43
N ALA A 401 9.06 14.48 -2.76
CA ALA A 401 10.31 14.32 -3.49
C ALA A 401 10.26 15.00 -4.88
N THR A 402 9.13 14.84 -5.57
CA THR A 402 8.87 15.49 -6.87
C THR A 402 8.84 17.02 -6.74
N TRP A 403 8.18 17.54 -5.70
CA TRP A 403 8.17 18.97 -5.40
C TRP A 403 9.57 19.50 -5.08
N VAL A 404 10.36 18.79 -4.27
CA VAL A 404 11.74 19.20 -3.94
C VAL A 404 12.58 19.31 -5.22
N ALA A 405 12.52 18.32 -6.10
CA ALA A 405 13.25 18.36 -7.37
C ALA A 405 12.83 19.55 -8.25
N ALA A 406 11.53 19.78 -8.41
CA ALA A 406 10.98 20.89 -9.16
C ALA A 406 11.35 22.26 -8.54
N ALA A 407 11.24 22.39 -7.22
CA ALA A 407 11.58 23.60 -6.48
C ALA A 407 13.07 23.96 -6.62
N LEU A 408 13.96 22.96 -6.55
CA LEU A 408 15.40 23.12 -6.77
C LEU A 408 15.71 23.56 -8.21
N ALA A 409 15.02 23.00 -9.20
CA ALA A 409 15.17 23.39 -10.60
C ALA A 409 14.70 24.83 -10.85
N ALA A 410 13.51 25.19 -10.35
CA ALA A 410 13.00 26.56 -10.40
C ALA A 410 13.96 27.53 -9.72
N GLY A 411 14.45 27.18 -8.52
CA GLY A 411 15.40 27.99 -7.78
C GLY A 411 16.68 28.26 -8.57
N ARG A 412 17.23 27.26 -9.27
CA ARG A 412 18.39 27.43 -10.15
C ARG A 412 18.09 28.30 -11.37
N GLY A 413 16.98 28.08 -12.07
CA GLY A 413 16.59 28.88 -13.23
C GLY A 413 16.39 30.36 -12.89
N LEU A 414 15.78 30.64 -11.74
CA LEU A 414 15.52 32.01 -11.28
C LEU A 414 16.77 32.73 -10.72
N ARG A 415 17.92 32.07 -10.57
CA ARG A 415 19.17 32.76 -10.16
C ARG A 415 19.61 33.79 -11.20
N GLY A 416 19.38 33.52 -12.49
CA GLY A 416 19.69 34.44 -13.58
C GLY A 416 18.93 35.76 -13.46
N LEU A 417 17.66 35.72 -13.04
CA LEU A 417 16.86 36.92 -12.81
C LEU A 417 17.51 37.89 -11.84
N ARG A 418 18.17 37.43 -10.77
CA ARG A 418 18.82 38.34 -9.82
C ARG A 418 19.89 39.22 -10.47
N ARG A 419 20.56 38.70 -11.49
CA ARG A 419 21.69 39.33 -12.20
C ARG A 419 21.27 40.15 -13.43
N LEU A 420 20.06 39.94 -13.95
CA LEU A 420 19.56 40.69 -15.11
C LEU A 420 19.23 42.14 -14.73
N ASP A 421 19.78 43.09 -15.49
CA ASP A 421 19.44 44.50 -15.43
C ASP A 421 18.08 44.73 -16.13
N PRO A 422 17.09 45.34 -15.45
CA PRO A 422 15.81 45.67 -16.07
C PRO A 422 15.93 46.47 -17.38
N ALA A 423 17.01 47.25 -17.56
CA ALA A 423 17.22 48.07 -18.75
C ALA A 423 17.53 47.25 -20.01
N ASP A 424 18.16 46.09 -19.90
CA ASP A 424 18.55 45.25 -21.04
C ASP A 424 17.33 44.59 -21.70
N VAL A 425 16.28 44.36 -20.92
CA VAL A 425 15.03 43.71 -21.37
C VAL A 425 14.21 44.63 -22.27
N LEU A 426 14.26 45.95 -22.03
CA LEU A 426 13.58 46.95 -22.86
C LEU A 426 14.29 47.21 -24.20
N ARG A 427 15.56 46.80 -24.32
CA ARG A 427 16.38 46.99 -25.53
C ARG A 427 16.41 45.77 -26.44
N ALA A 428 15.91 44.61 -26.00
CA ALA A 428 15.82 43.43 -26.84
C ALA A 428 14.71 43.62 -27.89
N PRO A 429 15.01 43.45 -29.20
CA PRO A 429 13.98 43.52 -30.24
C PRO A 429 12.92 42.43 -30.02
N ALA A 430 11.67 42.76 -30.36
CA ALA A 430 10.45 42.00 -30.04
C ALA A 430 10.55 40.50 -30.39
#